data_AF-A0A2G9QGQ1-F1
#
_entry.id   AF-A0A2G9QGQ1-F1
#
_cell.length_a   1.000
_cell.length_b   1.000
_cell.length_c   1.000
_cell.angle_alpha   90.00
_cell.angle_beta   90.00
_cell.angle_gamma   90.00
#
_symmetry.space_group_name_H-M   'P 1'
#
loop_
_entity.id
_entity.type
_entity.pdbx_description
1 polymer ?
#
loop_
_entity_poly.entity_id
_entity_poly.type
_entity_poly.pdbx_seq_one_letter_code
_entity_poly.pdbx_strand_id
1 'polypeptide(L)' 'MNPGVIVTEVHKRAGMSEEQYQELLKCTQKTHALGRPGRVEEVARTIAFLASDAASFITGETLLVDGGERVMSP' A
#
# COMPACT_ATOMS: atom_id res chain seq x y z
N MET A 1 -3.14 4.77 -9.26
CA MET A 1 -2.49 3.84 -8.29
C MET A 1 -2.66 4.42 -6.91
N ASN A 2 -3.32 3.72 -5.99
CA ASN A 2 -3.51 4.17 -4.61
C ASN A 2 -3.05 3.06 -3.64
N PRO A 3 -1.84 3.18 -3.05
CA PRO A 3 -1.33 2.20 -2.10
C PRO A 3 -1.90 2.42 -0.69
N GLY A 4 -2.03 1.33 0.07
CA GLY A 4 -2.31 1.37 1.51
C GLY A 4 -1.04 1.59 2.34
N VAL A 5 -0.96 1.01 3.54
CA VAL A 5 0.27 1.08 4.37
C VAL A 5 1.36 0.19 3.75
N ILE A 6 2.41 0.84 3.23
CA ILE A 6 3.60 0.18 2.66
C ILE A 6 4.81 0.44 3.55
N VAL A 7 5.59 -0.61 3.82
CA VAL A 7 6.83 -0.51 4.60
C VAL A 7 7.83 0.38 3.87
N THR A 8 7.95 1.62 4.34
CA THR A 8 8.84 2.67 3.82
C THR A 8 9.17 3.65 4.94
N GLU A 9 10.16 4.50 4.73
CA GLU A 9 10.56 5.52 5.70
C GLU A 9 9.67 6.77 5.70
N VAL A 10 8.59 6.81 4.91
CA VAL A 10 7.79 8.05 4.73
C VAL A 10 7.21 8.56 6.04
N HIS A 11 6.68 7.68 6.89
CA HIS A 11 6.08 8.02 8.17
C HIS A 11 7.12 8.52 9.19
N LYS A 12 8.29 7.87 9.23
CA LYS A 12 9.40 8.31 10.10
C LYS A 12 9.95 9.67 9.67
N ARG A 13 10.11 9.87 8.36
CA ARG A 13 10.53 11.15 7.78
C ARG A 13 9.49 12.26 7.97
N ALA A 14 8.21 11.90 8.07
CA ALA A 14 7.12 12.81 8.43
C ALA A 14 7.06 13.14 9.93
N GLY A 15 7.98 12.61 10.75
CA GLY A 15 8.12 12.95 12.17
C GLY A 15 7.57 11.91 13.15
N MET A 16 7.12 10.73 12.69
CA MET A 16 6.75 9.66 13.60
C MET A 16 7.97 9.08 14.31
N SER A 17 7.85 8.82 15.61
CA SER A 17 8.85 8.05 16.35
C SER A 17 8.86 6.58 15.89
N GLU A 18 9.90 5.85 16.25
CA GLU A 18 9.97 4.42 15.93
C GLU A 18 8.81 3.65 16.60
N GLU A 19 8.45 3.99 17.84
CA GLU A 19 7.33 3.38 18.56
C GLU A 19 5.99 3.62 17.84
N GLN A 20 5.75 4.84 17.39
CA GLN A 20 4.55 5.20 16.62
C GLN A 20 4.49 4.45 15.29
N TYR A 21 5.63 4.33 14.61
CA TYR A 21 5.72 3.57 13.37
C TYR A 21 5.44 2.07 13.57
N GLN A 22 6.02 1.47 14.61
CA GLN A 22 5.77 0.06 14.93
C GLN A 22 4.30 -0.18 15.30
N GLU A 23 3.65 0.76 15.98
CA GLU A 23 2.22 0.66 16.27
C GLU A 23 1.37 0.76 15.01
N LEU A 24 1.69 1.68 14.09
CA LEU A 24 1.04 1.77 12.78
C LEU A 24 1.13 0.43 12.02
N LEU A 25 2.32 -0.17 11.97
CA LEU A 25 2.51 -1.46 11.31
C LEU A 25 1.67 -2.58 11.95
N LYS A 26 1.55 -2.61 13.29
CA LYS A 26 0.68 -3.57 13.98
C LYS A 26 -0.80 -3.34 13.69
N CYS A 27 -1.25 -2.10 13.59
CA CYS A 27 -2.64 -1.77 13.27
C CYS A 27 -3.09 -2.39 11.94
N THR A 28 -2.18 -2.57 10.96
CA THR A 28 -2.51 -3.22 9.68
C THR A 28 -3.06 -4.64 9.81
N GLN A 29 -2.77 -5.35 10.91
CA GLN A 29 -3.36 -6.67 11.18
C GLN A 29 -4.88 -6.63 11.29
N LYS A 30 -5.43 -5.47 11.67
CA LYS A 30 -6.87 -5.26 11.85
C LYS A 30 -7.47 -4.44 10.71
N THR A 31 -6.71 -3.49 10.16
CA THR A 31 -7.22 -2.56 9.14
C THR A 31 -7.08 -3.09 7.72
N HIS A 32 -6.13 -4.00 7.45
CA HIS A 32 -5.97 -4.60 6.11
C HIS A 32 -6.53 -6.02 6.11
N ALA A 33 -7.30 -6.39 5.08
CA ALA A 33 -7.86 -7.75 4.97
C ALA A 33 -6.77 -8.83 4.91
N LEU A 34 -5.61 -8.50 4.33
CA LEU A 34 -4.44 -9.39 4.31
C LEU A 34 -3.68 -9.46 5.64
N GLY A 35 -4.08 -8.67 6.65
CA GLY A 35 -3.52 -8.71 8.00
C GLY A 35 -2.06 -8.28 8.12
N ARG A 36 -1.53 -7.53 7.14
CA ARG A 36 -0.12 -7.08 7.11
C ARG A 36 0.03 -5.81 6.27
N PRO A 37 1.12 -5.03 6.47
CA PRO A 37 1.46 -3.98 5.53
C PRO A 37 1.92 -4.57 4.18
N GLY A 38 1.86 -3.76 3.14
CA GLY A 38 2.45 -4.07 1.85
C GLY A 38 3.96 -3.84 1.82
N ARG A 39 4.64 -4.44 0.83
CA ARG A 39 6.07 -4.22 0.55
C ARG A 39 6.25 -3.38 -0.71
N VAL A 40 7.38 -2.67 -0.82
CA VAL A 40 7.69 -1.81 -1.97
C VAL A 40 7.66 -2.56 -3.31
N GLU A 41 8.03 -3.84 -3.32
CA GLU A 41 8.04 -4.65 -4.54
C GLU A 41 6.62 -4.97 -5.04
N GLU A 42 5.62 -5.01 -4.15
CA GLU A 42 4.22 -5.21 -4.53
C GLU A 42 3.71 -3.99 -5.31
N VAL A 43 4.04 -2.79 -4.84
CA VAL A 43 3.74 -1.53 -5.55
C VAL A 43 4.52 -1.45 -6.86
N ALA A 44 5.83 -1.71 -6.83
CA ALA A 44 6.69 -1.63 -8.01
C ALA A 44 6.26 -2.58 -9.13
N ARG A 45 5.87 -3.82 -8.80
CA ARG A 45 5.35 -4.77 -9.79
C ARG A 45 4.04 -4.29 -10.41
N THR A 46 3.14 -3.69 -9.64
CA THR A 46 1.90 -3.14 -10.19
C THR A 46 2.16 -1.94 -11.09
N ILE A 47 3.12 -1.07 -10.73
CA ILE A 47 3.56 0.03 -11.62
C ILE A 47 4.11 -0.54 -12.92
N ALA A 48 4.99 -1.54 -12.84
CA ALA A 48 5.57 -2.18 -14.02
C ALA A 48 4.50 -2.82 -14.93
N PHE A 49 3.48 -3.46 -14.34
CA PHE A 49 2.33 -3.98 -15.09
C PHE A 49 1.57 -2.87 -15.82
N LEU A 50 1.19 -1.79 -15.13
CA LEU A 50 0.46 -0.68 -15.73
C LEU A 50 1.26 0.07 -16.80
N ALA A 51 2.59 0.06 -16.71
CA ALA A 51 3.48 0.66 -17.69
C ALA A 51 3.78 -0.26 -18.89
N SER A 52 3.35 -1.53 -18.85
CA SER A 52 3.62 -2.52 -19.90
C SER A 52 2.49 -2.61 -20.92
N ASP A 53 2.78 -3.25 -22.06
CA ASP A 53 1.78 -3.55 -23.09
C ASP A 53 0.61 -4.42 -22.59
N ALA A 54 0.80 -5.14 -21.48
CA ALA A 54 -0.26 -5.93 -20.85
C ALA A 54 -1.40 -5.06 -20.30
N ALA A 55 -1.17 -3.77 -20.07
CA ALA A 55 -2.17 -2.80 -19.64
C ALA A 55 -2.65 -1.88 -20.78
N SER A 56 -2.45 -2.27 -22.05
CA SER A 56 -2.73 -1.44 -23.24
C SER A 56 -4.15 -0.89 -23.36
N PHE A 57 -5.13 -1.47 -22.65
CA PHE A 57 -6.52 -1.00 -22.61
C PHE A 57 -6.99 -0.58 -21.21
N ILE A 58 -6.06 -0.34 -20.28
CA ILE A 58 -6.34 0.14 -18.93
C ILE A 58 -5.87 1.59 -18.85
N THR A 59 -6.80 2.53 -18.81
CA THR A 59 -6.51 3.96 -18.68
C THR A 59 -7.62 4.67 -17.90
N GLY A 60 -7.29 5.77 -17.23
CA GLY A 60 -8.24 6.54 -16.41
C GLY A 60 -8.59 5.92 -15.05
N GLU A 61 -8.09 4.72 -14.74
CA GLU A 61 -8.45 3.98 -13.54
C GLU A 61 -7.50 4.19 -12.36
N THR A 62 -8.05 4.15 -11.15
CA THR A 62 -7.26 4.12 -9.90
C THR A 62 -7.23 2.71 -9.33
N LEU A 63 -6.15 2.00 -9.60
CA LEU A 63 -5.92 0.68 -9.01
C LEU A 63 -5.52 0.78 -7.54
N LEU A 64 -6.26 0.10 -6.66
CA LEU A 64 -5.94 -0.04 -5.24
C LEU A 64 -4.86 -1.10 -5.04
N VAL A 65 -3.84 -0.78 -4.26
CA VAL A 65 -2.76 -1.69 -3.86
C VAL A 65 -2.61 -1.60 -2.35
N ASP A 66 -3.66 -1.98 -1.63
CA ASP A 66 -3.88 -1.63 -0.22
C ASP A 66 -4.12 -2.84 0.69
N GLY A 67 -3.95 -4.06 0.18
CA GLY A 67 -4.20 -5.27 0.97
C GLY A 67 -5.63 -5.40 1.50
N GLY A 68 -6.60 -4.73 0.88
CA GLY A 68 -8.01 -4.71 1.29
C GLY A 68 -8.34 -3.68 2.37
N GLU A 69 -7.44 -2.74 2.67
CA GLU A 69 -7.67 -1.67 3.64
C GLU A 69 -8.99 -0.92 3.39
N ARG A 70 -9.22 -0.47 2.14
CA ARG A 70 -10.40 0.34 1.81
C ARG A 70 -11.73 -0.41 1.96
N VAL A 71 -11.72 -1.73 1.98
CA VAL A 71 -12.92 -2.56 2.16
C VAL A 71 -13.17 -2.85 3.65
N MET A 72 -12.11 -2.94 4.45
CA MET A 72 -12.17 -3.26 5.88
C MET A 72 -12.39 -2.02 6.77
N SER A 73 -11.96 -0.85 6.32
CA SER A 73 -12.05 0.42 7.06
C SER A 73 -12.50 1.53 6.11
N PRO A 74 -13.80 1.55 5.72
CA PRO A 74 -14.35 2.50 4.76
C PRO A 74 -14.40 3.94 5.28
#